data_AF-A0A916HT98-F1
#
_entry.id   AF-A0A916HT98-F1
#
_cell.length_a   1.000
_cell.length_b   1.000
_cell.length_c   1.000
_cell.angle_alpha   90.00
_cell.angle_beta   90.00
_cell.angle_gamma   90.00
#
_symmetry.space_group_name_H-M   'P 1'
#
loop_
_entity.id
_entity.type
_entity.pdbx_description
1 polymer ?
#
loop_
_entity_poly.entity_id
_entity_poly.type
_entity_poly.pdbx_seq_one_letter_code
_entity_poly.pdbx_strand_id
1 'polypeptide(L)'
;MTQHLAHSPGRSAWLLITVFLVLLGCATPETSAPRPSGTAPAAAPSAPAASAAPPIAPTSAAAPAAAPPALPPLLPYDEAVTRAFTELLARAPFREPERVAVVVDPLIDGVSRAQTRSTADIETRLAAQLKAKHPNVELRPFTAAALGDAPYLVIGTFTPINQQGKPEGERESFRFCLAMIDLKSNKLVSKTAVRAQLGKVDATPLPYFQEAPIWAREAAGEGYVKSCQATKPGEAADAGYVGALVQAASLNEGIRAYNTGKYRDALALFERVAASAQGAETRARVGIYLCQLRLNQRDAAARAFGQLVDQGLADRRVAVLFQFRPGTAALMNQRYLPQDLWMKLLAQRLASGAFCGEVAGHASRDGHAAVNERLSTLRAEHVRSRLVADAPVLDKRFIAAGYGSREAKIGTAKGDASDALDRRVELRLFACQ
;
A
#
# COMPACT_ATOMS: atom_id res chain seq x y z
N MET A 1 -32.98 37.15 -35.09
CA MET A 1 -34.20 36.67 -35.78
C MET A 1 -34.70 35.47 -34.99
N THR A 2 -36.02 35.39 -34.76
CA THR A 2 -36.80 34.37 -33.99
C THR A 2 -36.50 34.25 -32.49
N GLN A 3 -37.25 34.91 -31.59
CA GLN A 3 -38.60 34.60 -31.02
C GLN A 3 -38.56 33.53 -29.90
N HIS A 4 -38.79 33.94 -28.64
CA HIS A 4 -39.99 33.67 -27.79
C HIS A 4 -39.98 32.25 -27.17
N LEU A 5 -40.21 31.95 -25.88
CA LEU A 5 -41.17 32.36 -24.84
C LEU A 5 -40.65 31.76 -23.49
N ALA A 6 -40.70 32.46 -22.35
CA ALA A 6 -41.77 32.50 -21.33
C ALA A 6 -41.47 31.73 -20.02
N HIS A 7 -42.01 32.28 -18.94
CA HIS A 7 -41.79 32.02 -17.52
C HIS A 7 -42.44 30.73 -16.96
N SER A 8 -41.84 30.30 -15.84
CA SER A 8 -42.45 29.94 -14.53
C SER A 8 -42.44 28.47 -14.07
N PRO A 9 -42.37 28.23 -12.73
CA PRO A 9 -41.70 27.05 -12.15
C PRO A 9 -42.68 26.01 -11.58
N GLY A 10 -42.26 24.74 -11.58
CA GLY A 10 -42.99 23.62 -10.99
C GLY A 10 -42.29 23.04 -9.76
N ARG A 11 -42.91 23.23 -8.59
CA ARG A 11 -42.64 22.51 -7.34
C ARG A 11 -43.13 21.05 -7.47
N SER A 12 -42.36 20.07 -6.99
CA SER A 12 -42.84 18.71 -6.67
C SER A 12 -41.86 18.11 -5.65
N ALA A 13 -42.19 18.16 -4.36
CA ALA A 13 -42.92 17.11 -3.62
C ALA A 13 -42.00 15.95 -3.21
N TRP A 14 -41.48 16.06 -1.99
CA TRP A 14 -40.81 14.99 -1.25
C TRP A 14 -41.83 13.92 -0.86
N LEU A 15 -41.55 12.65 -1.15
CA LEU A 15 -42.27 11.50 -0.62
C LEU A 15 -41.37 10.74 0.35
N LEU A 16 -41.70 10.88 1.63
CA LEU A 16 -41.22 10.05 2.74
C LEU A 16 -41.95 8.71 2.70
N ILE A 17 -41.20 7.61 2.58
CA ILE A 17 -41.73 6.26 2.85
C ILE A 17 -41.16 5.80 4.18
N THR A 18 -42.04 5.76 5.18
CA THR A 18 -41.81 5.22 6.52
C THR A 18 -42.25 3.75 6.50
N VAL A 19 -41.36 2.81 6.80
CA VAL A 19 -41.74 1.41 7.07
C VAL A 19 -41.48 1.13 8.54
N PHE A 20 -42.58 0.99 9.28
CA PHE A 20 -42.65 0.47 10.63
C PHE A 20 -42.64 -1.06 10.58
N LEU A 21 -41.73 -1.72 11.30
CA LEU A 21 -41.93 -3.12 11.71
C LEU A 21 -41.52 -3.28 13.17
N VAL A 22 -42.53 -3.52 14.01
CA VAL A 22 -42.44 -3.82 15.43
C VAL A 22 -42.67 -5.32 15.58
N LEU A 23 -41.77 -6.04 16.26
CA LEU A 23 -42.09 -7.29 16.95
C LEU A 23 -41.38 -7.30 18.30
N LEU A 24 -42.20 -7.39 19.36
CA LEU A 24 -41.87 -7.51 20.78
C LEU A 24 -41.76 -8.98 21.21
N GLY A 25 -41.00 -9.20 22.29
CA GLY A 25 -41.22 -10.25 23.30
C GLY A 25 -40.15 -11.34 23.31
N CYS A 26 -39.61 -11.83 24.43
CA CYS A 26 -39.80 -11.58 25.86
C CYS A 26 -38.50 -11.96 26.61
N ALA A 27 -38.22 -11.30 27.73
CA ALA A 27 -37.15 -11.61 28.66
C ALA A 27 -37.63 -12.50 29.83
N THR A 28 -36.70 -13.14 30.55
CA THR A 28 -36.61 -13.35 32.04
C THR A 28 -35.64 -14.52 32.36
N PRO A 29 -35.15 -14.74 33.61
CA PRO A 29 -33.79 -14.34 34.02
C PRO A 29 -33.02 -15.48 34.78
N GLU A 30 -31.99 -15.11 35.56
CA GLU A 30 -31.43 -15.88 36.72
C GLU A 30 -30.51 -17.09 36.40
N THR A 31 -29.38 -17.40 37.05
CA THR A 31 -28.87 -17.19 38.41
C THR A 31 -27.33 -17.35 38.44
N SER A 32 -26.68 -16.67 39.38
CA SER A 32 -25.24 -16.74 39.72
C SER A 32 -24.90 -17.70 40.88
N ALA A 33 -23.65 -18.18 40.89
CA ALA A 33 -22.82 -18.67 42.02
C ALA A 33 -22.75 -20.21 42.29
N PRO A 34 -21.78 -20.71 43.10
CA PRO A 34 -20.31 -20.57 43.00
C PRO A 34 -19.55 -21.92 43.12
N ARG A 35 -18.20 -21.87 43.08
CA ARG A 35 -17.22 -22.97 43.25
C ARG A 35 -17.38 -23.76 44.56
N PRO A 36 -16.78 -24.98 44.61
CA PRO A 36 -15.69 -25.15 45.57
C PRO A 36 -14.46 -25.87 45.00
N SER A 37 -13.31 -25.47 45.54
CA SER A 37 -11.99 -26.08 45.46
C SER A 37 -11.79 -27.09 46.59
N GLY A 38 -11.05 -28.19 46.35
CA GLY A 38 -10.56 -29.05 47.43
C GLY A 38 -9.93 -30.37 47.00
N THR A 39 -8.59 -30.40 47.01
CA THR A 39 -7.69 -31.52 47.42
C THR A 39 -7.62 -32.84 46.61
N ALA A 40 -6.38 -33.14 46.19
CA ALA A 40 -5.86 -34.40 45.64
C ALA A 40 -5.42 -35.38 46.77
N PRO A 41 -4.65 -36.47 46.51
CA PRO A 41 -4.86 -37.62 45.61
C PRO A 41 -4.68 -38.97 46.36
N ALA A 42 -5.11 -40.10 45.79
CA ALA A 42 -4.55 -41.41 46.15
C ALA A 42 -4.72 -42.44 45.03
N ALA A 43 -3.67 -43.23 44.82
CA ALA A 43 -3.45 -44.13 43.70
C ALA A 43 -3.92 -45.57 43.98
N ALA A 44 -4.42 -46.23 42.91
CA ALA A 44 -4.35 -47.67 42.55
C ALA A 44 -4.97 -48.71 43.55
N PRO A 45 -5.34 -49.96 43.13
CA PRO A 45 -4.95 -50.66 41.90
C PRO A 45 -6.05 -51.48 41.15
N SER A 46 -5.69 -51.86 39.92
CA SER A 46 -6.02 -53.07 39.14
C SER A 46 -7.43 -53.67 39.15
N ALA A 47 -8.09 -53.58 37.99
CA ALA A 47 -9.25 -54.37 37.58
C ALA A 47 -8.84 -55.76 37.02
N PRO A 48 -9.66 -56.82 37.18
CA PRO A 48 -9.55 -58.04 36.40
C PRO A 48 -10.28 -57.92 35.05
N ALA A 49 -9.75 -58.65 34.08
CA ALA A 49 -10.17 -58.71 32.68
C ALA A 49 -11.59 -59.25 32.48
N ALA A 50 -12.29 -58.75 31.46
CA ALA A 50 -13.12 -59.58 30.59
C ALA A 50 -13.55 -58.89 29.28
N SER A 51 -13.39 -59.67 28.22
CA SER A 51 -14.21 -59.74 27.01
C SER A 51 -13.86 -58.86 25.80
N ALA A 52 -13.55 -59.58 24.72
CA ALA A 52 -13.15 -59.10 23.41
C ALA A 52 -14.34 -58.61 22.57
N ALA A 53 -14.10 -57.59 21.75
CA ALA A 53 -14.98 -57.13 20.67
C ALA A 53 -14.29 -57.35 19.30
N PRO A 54 -15.06 -57.56 18.21
CA PRO A 54 -14.58 -58.13 16.95
C PRO A 54 -13.77 -57.13 16.09
N PRO A 55 -12.96 -57.62 15.12
CA PRO A 55 -11.98 -56.79 14.41
C PRO A 55 -12.63 -55.77 13.49
N ILE A 56 -12.23 -54.50 13.66
CA ILE A 56 -12.55 -53.39 12.77
C ILE A 56 -11.63 -53.48 11.55
N ALA A 57 -12.23 -53.47 10.35
CA ALA A 57 -11.52 -53.43 9.08
C ALA A 57 -10.59 -52.21 8.99
N PRO A 58 -9.41 -52.31 8.35
CA PRO A 58 -8.46 -51.21 8.29
C PRO A 58 -9.03 -50.03 7.51
N THR A 59 -9.25 -48.92 8.21
CA THR A 59 -9.50 -47.61 7.61
C THR A 59 -8.35 -47.26 6.67
N SER A 60 -8.68 -47.03 5.40
CA SER A 60 -7.77 -46.50 4.37
C SER A 60 -7.02 -45.28 4.92
N ALA A 61 -5.70 -45.37 4.94
CA ALA A 61 -4.83 -44.26 5.34
C ALA A 61 -5.10 -43.07 4.41
N ALA A 62 -5.53 -41.95 5.01
CA ALA A 62 -5.65 -40.67 4.31
C ALA A 62 -4.30 -40.34 3.64
N ALA A 63 -4.32 -40.11 2.33
CA ALA A 63 -3.13 -39.72 1.58
C ALA A 63 -2.49 -38.49 2.24
N PRO A 64 -1.15 -38.47 2.43
CA PRO A 64 -0.48 -37.32 3.03
C PRO A 64 -0.74 -36.07 2.19
N ALA A 65 -1.21 -35.01 2.84
CA ALA A 65 -1.41 -33.72 2.22
C ALA A 65 -0.11 -33.29 1.51
N ALA A 66 -0.23 -32.93 0.23
CA ALA A 66 0.92 -32.51 -0.59
C ALA A 66 1.68 -31.38 0.12
N ALA A 67 2.99 -31.54 0.27
CA ALA A 67 3.85 -30.53 0.86
C ALA A 67 3.70 -29.20 0.08
N PRO A 68 3.68 -28.04 0.76
CA PRO A 68 3.61 -26.74 0.10
C PRO A 68 4.72 -26.62 -0.96
N PRO A 69 4.45 -26.05 -2.13
CA PRO A 69 5.48 -25.89 -3.16
C PRO A 69 6.67 -25.11 -2.60
N ALA A 70 7.87 -25.66 -2.78
CA ALA A 70 9.10 -25.03 -2.33
C ALA A 70 9.27 -23.65 -2.98
N LEU A 71 9.70 -22.67 -2.20
CA LEU A 71 10.00 -21.34 -2.73
C LEU A 71 11.18 -21.40 -3.71
N PRO A 72 11.26 -20.49 -4.69
CA PRO A 72 12.41 -20.38 -5.57
C PRO A 72 13.73 -20.24 -4.78
N PRO A 73 14.87 -20.65 -5.36
CA PRO A 73 16.17 -20.48 -4.73
C PRO A 73 16.46 -19.00 -4.43
N LEU A 74 17.14 -18.76 -3.32
CA LEU A 74 17.56 -17.42 -2.89
C LEU A 74 18.88 -17.05 -3.56
N LEU A 75 18.87 -16.01 -4.39
CA LEU A 75 20.02 -15.59 -5.19
C LEU A 75 20.59 -14.24 -4.70
N PRO A 76 21.87 -13.94 -4.96
CA PRO A 76 22.39 -12.58 -4.89
C PRO A 76 21.57 -11.63 -5.77
N TYR A 77 21.50 -10.34 -5.41
CA TYR A 77 20.69 -9.33 -6.12
C TYR A 77 20.96 -9.30 -7.64
N ASP A 78 22.22 -9.17 -8.05
CA ASP A 78 22.59 -9.04 -9.47
C ASP A 78 22.23 -10.30 -10.28
N GLU A 79 22.37 -11.48 -9.67
CA GLU A 79 22.01 -12.75 -10.27
C GLU A 79 20.49 -12.91 -10.38
N ALA A 80 19.74 -12.53 -9.34
CA ALA A 80 18.28 -12.54 -9.36
C ALA A 80 17.75 -11.64 -10.49
N VAL A 81 18.28 -10.44 -10.65
CA VAL A 81 17.88 -9.50 -11.70
C VAL A 81 18.17 -10.08 -13.08
N THR A 82 19.39 -10.58 -13.30
CA THR A 82 19.81 -11.17 -14.58
C THR A 82 18.97 -12.40 -14.94
N ARG A 83 18.70 -13.26 -13.96
CA ARG A 83 17.88 -14.47 -14.15
C ARG A 83 16.44 -14.11 -14.50
N ALA A 84 15.83 -13.16 -13.79
CA ALA A 84 14.48 -12.71 -14.07
C ALA A 84 14.34 -12.18 -15.51
N PHE A 85 15.27 -11.34 -15.97
CA PHE A 85 15.24 -10.83 -17.34
C PHE A 85 15.39 -11.95 -18.37
N THR A 86 16.34 -12.85 -18.16
CA THR A 86 16.57 -13.98 -19.06
C THR A 86 15.34 -14.87 -19.16
N GLU A 87 14.71 -15.22 -18.02
CA GLU A 87 13.52 -16.06 -18.00
C GLU A 87 12.28 -15.36 -18.58
N LEU A 88 12.09 -14.05 -18.31
CA LEU A 88 10.97 -13.29 -18.86
C LEU A 88 11.04 -13.26 -20.39
N LEU A 89 12.22 -12.93 -20.94
CA LEU A 89 12.42 -12.74 -22.38
C LEU A 89 12.43 -14.06 -23.13
N ALA A 90 12.97 -15.14 -22.54
CA ALA A 90 12.92 -16.47 -23.14
C ALA A 90 11.48 -17.01 -23.29
N ARG A 91 10.55 -16.52 -22.48
CA ARG A 91 9.11 -16.88 -22.53
C ARG A 91 8.26 -15.84 -23.26
N ALA A 92 8.86 -14.74 -23.71
CA ALA A 92 8.12 -13.69 -24.40
C ALA A 92 7.63 -14.20 -25.77
N PRO A 93 6.41 -13.82 -26.21
CA PRO A 93 5.86 -14.26 -27.49
C PRO A 93 6.46 -13.50 -28.70
N PHE A 94 7.69 -13.01 -28.59
CA PHE A 94 8.35 -12.27 -29.65
C PHE A 94 8.62 -13.19 -30.84
N ARG A 95 8.12 -12.82 -32.02
CA ARG A 95 8.34 -13.55 -33.26
C ARG A 95 9.32 -12.74 -34.10
N GLU A 96 10.47 -13.30 -34.43
CA GLU A 96 11.32 -12.70 -35.46
C GLU A 96 10.70 -12.95 -36.85
N PRO A 97 10.75 -11.98 -37.78
CA PRO A 97 11.45 -10.68 -37.73
C PRO A 97 10.58 -9.49 -37.28
N GLU A 98 9.45 -9.72 -36.62
CA GLU A 98 8.50 -8.66 -36.24
C GLU A 98 9.16 -7.67 -35.26
N ARG A 99 9.00 -6.37 -35.54
CA ARG A 99 9.36 -5.33 -34.57
C ARG A 99 8.31 -5.29 -33.48
N VAL A 100 8.74 -5.37 -32.23
CA VAL A 100 7.85 -5.45 -31.09
C VAL A 100 8.00 -4.20 -30.23
N ALA A 101 6.92 -3.43 -30.09
CA ALA A 101 6.88 -2.33 -29.15
C ALA A 101 6.73 -2.85 -27.71
N VAL A 102 7.65 -2.46 -26.84
CA VAL A 102 7.60 -2.75 -25.40
C VAL A 102 7.62 -1.45 -24.63
N VAL A 103 6.79 -1.37 -23.59
CA VAL A 103 6.78 -0.28 -22.62
C VAL A 103 7.00 -0.87 -21.23
N VAL A 104 7.70 -0.14 -20.36
CA VAL A 104 7.90 -0.54 -18.96
C VAL A 104 7.17 0.46 -18.07
N ASP A 105 6.13 0.01 -17.37
CA ASP A 105 5.57 0.78 -16.25
C ASP A 105 6.53 0.65 -15.05
N PRO A 106 7.06 1.76 -14.50
CA PRO A 106 8.13 1.71 -13.52
C PRO A 106 7.88 0.72 -12.40
N LEU A 107 8.93 -0.03 -12.09
CA LEU A 107 8.86 -1.08 -11.08
C LEU A 107 8.69 -0.45 -9.70
N ILE A 108 7.89 -1.11 -8.87
CA ILE A 108 7.57 -0.63 -7.52
C ILE A 108 7.89 -1.65 -6.44
N ASP A 109 8.09 -1.17 -5.22
CA ASP A 109 8.05 -2.03 -4.05
C ASP A 109 6.60 -2.54 -3.84
N GLY A 110 6.47 -3.86 -3.65
CA GLY A 110 5.14 -4.48 -3.59
C GLY A 110 4.35 -4.17 -2.33
N VAL A 111 4.98 -3.60 -1.29
CA VAL A 111 4.28 -3.21 -0.05
C VAL A 111 3.89 -1.74 -0.08
N SER A 112 4.87 -0.84 -0.18
CA SER A 112 4.70 0.61 -0.16
C SER A 112 4.13 1.18 -1.45
N ARG A 113 4.32 0.46 -2.57
CA ARG A 113 3.94 0.89 -3.93
C ARG A 113 4.72 2.10 -4.41
N ALA A 114 5.88 2.34 -3.80
CA ALA A 114 6.83 3.37 -4.18
C ALA A 114 7.87 2.83 -5.16
N GLN A 115 8.40 3.71 -6.00
CA GLN A 115 9.65 3.44 -6.70
C GLN A 115 10.80 3.65 -5.72
N THR A 116 11.78 2.75 -5.76
CA THR A 116 13.01 2.81 -4.97
C THR A 116 14.22 2.90 -5.88
N ARG A 117 15.40 3.16 -5.32
CA ARG A 117 16.65 3.14 -6.08
C ARG A 117 16.87 1.80 -6.76
N SER A 118 16.64 0.68 -6.08
CA SER A 118 16.71 -0.65 -6.68
C SER A 118 15.69 -0.86 -7.80
N THR A 119 14.43 -0.41 -7.66
CA THR A 119 13.47 -0.62 -8.75
C THR A 119 13.79 0.21 -10.00
N ALA A 120 14.31 1.42 -9.82
CA ALA A 120 14.80 2.26 -10.92
C ALA A 120 16.08 1.70 -11.59
N ASP A 121 16.99 1.14 -10.79
CA ASP A 121 18.18 0.41 -11.29
C ASP A 121 17.77 -0.81 -12.13
N ILE A 122 16.80 -1.60 -11.66
CA ILE A 122 16.27 -2.75 -12.42
C ILE A 122 15.68 -2.30 -13.76
N GLU A 123 14.87 -1.24 -13.80
CA GLU A 123 14.33 -0.68 -15.05
C GLU A 123 15.45 -0.30 -16.04
N THR A 124 16.48 0.38 -15.54
CA THR A 124 17.65 0.79 -16.35
C THR A 124 18.39 -0.41 -16.92
N ARG A 125 18.61 -1.46 -16.11
CA ARG A 125 19.28 -2.70 -16.55
C ARG A 125 18.44 -3.48 -17.56
N LEU A 126 17.12 -3.53 -17.38
CA LEU A 126 16.22 -4.17 -18.35
C LEU A 126 16.30 -3.46 -19.70
N ALA A 127 16.24 -2.14 -19.71
CA ALA A 127 16.34 -1.34 -20.93
C ALA A 127 17.66 -1.58 -21.66
N ALA A 128 18.78 -1.61 -20.93
CA ALA A 128 20.09 -1.91 -21.49
C ALA A 128 20.17 -3.34 -22.08
N GLN A 129 19.61 -4.34 -21.38
CA GLN A 129 19.61 -5.72 -21.85
C GLN A 129 18.71 -5.92 -23.08
N LEU A 130 17.52 -5.32 -23.11
CA LEU A 130 16.63 -5.35 -24.28
C LEU A 130 17.34 -4.78 -25.51
N LYS A 131 17.96 -3.60 -25.37
CA LYS A 131 18.72 -2.96 -26.44
C LYS A 131 19.89 -3.80 -26.95
N ALA A 132 20.58 -4.51 -26.05
CA ALA A 132 21.76 -5.30 -26.39
C ALA A 132 21.43 -6.69 -26.99
N LYS A 133 20.37 -7.35 -26.51
CA LYS A 133 20.09 -8.76 -26.84
C LYS A 133 18.85 -8.97 -27.72
N HIS A 134 17.98 -7.97 -27.85
CA HIS A 134 16.73 -8.05 -28.60
C HIS A 134 16.56 -6.81 -29.49
N PRO A 135 17.36 -6.67 -30.57
CA PRO A 135 17.36 -5.46 -31.41
C PRO A 135 16.03 -5.25 -32.18
N ASN A 136 15.19 -6.27 -32.28
CA ASN A 136 13.82 -6.18 -32.82
C ASN A 136 12.80 -5.61 -31.81
N VAL A 137 13.17 -5.47 -30.53
CA VAL A 137 12.33 -4.86 -29.50
C VAL A 137 12.56 -3.35 -29.47
N GLU A 138 11.51 -2.59 -29.75
CA GLU A 138 11.48 -1.14 -29.62
C GLU A 138 10.99 -0.77 -28.22
N LEU A 139 11.91 -0.38 -27.35
CA LEU A 139 11.55 0.13 -26.02
C LEU A 139 11.05 1.57 -26.12
N ARG A 140 9.78 1.78 -25.78
CA ARG A 140 9.11 3.08 -25.77
C ARG A 140 8.91 3.59 -24.33
N PRO A 141 8.89 4.92 -24.12
CA PRO A 141 8.62 5.49 -22.81
C PRO A 141 7.18 5.20 -22.36
N PHE A 142 6.97 5.02 -21.05
CA PHE A 142 5.63 4.86 -20.48
C PHE A 142 4.88 6.20 -20.46
N THR A 143 4.19 6.46 -21.57
CA THR A 143 3.38 7.66 -21.81
C THR A 143 2.02 7.26 -22.38
N ALA A 144 1.02 8.14 -22.25
CA ALA A 144 -0.30 7.93 -22.85
C ALA A 144 -0.23 7.66 -24.36
N ALA A 145 0.65 8.35 -25.08
CA ALA A 145 0.84 8.18 -26.51
C ALA A 145 1.39 6.79 -26.87
N ALA A 146 2.40 6.30 -26.14
CA ALA A 146 2.99 4.99 -26.41
C ALA A 146 2.02 3.83 -26.11
N LEU A 147 1.10 4.01 -25.16
CA LEU A 147 0.09 3.02 -24.80
C LEU A 147 -1.03 2.88 -25.85
N GLY A 148 -1.28 3.91 -26.66
CA GLY A 148 -2.33 3.91 -27.68
C GLY A 148 -2.17 2.83 -28.75
N ASP A 149 -0.94 2.38 -28.99
CA ASP A 149 -0.62 1.30 -29.94
C ASP A 149 -0.79 -0.11 -29.34
N ALA A 150 -1.27 -0.21 -28.09
CA ALA A 150 -1.37 -1.45 -27.32
C ALA A 150 -0.07 -2.29 -27.36
N PRO A 151 1.07 -1.72 -26.92
CA PRO A 151 2.34 -2.44 -26.88
C PRO A 151 2.33 -3.58 -25.86
N TYR A 152 3.38 -4.41 -25.84
CA TYR A 152 3.62 -5.25 -24.68
C TYR A 152 4.05 -4.38 -23.50
N LEU A 153 3.43 -4.59 -22.35
CA LEU A 153 3.69 -3.87 -21.12
C LEU A 153 4.47 -4.76 -20.15
N VAL A 154 5.65 -4.31 -19.72
CA VAL A 154 6.39 -4.95 -18.63
C VAL A 154 6.06 -4.24 -17.32
N ILE A 155 5.71 -5.04 -16.32
CA ILE A 155 5.51 -4.62 -14.94
C ILE A 155 6.40 -5.45 -14.02
N GLY A 156 6.80 -4.90 -12.89
CA GLY A 156 7.59 -5.65 -11.92
C GLY A 156 7.50 -5.10 -10.51
N THR A 157 7.58 -6.02 -9.56
CA THR A 157 7.53 -5.69 -8.14
C THR A 157 8.73 -6.27 -7.44
N PHE A 158 9.35 -5.51 -6.55
CA PHE A 158 10.45 -5.98 -5.70
C PHE A 158 9.99 -5.89 -4.25
N THR A 159 9.57 -7.02 -3.67
CA THR A 159 8.78 -7.03 -2.42
C THR A 159 9.54 -7.72 -1.31
N PRO A 160 9.79 -7.08 -0.15
CA PRO A 160 10.39 -7.77 0.97
C PRO A 160 9.41 -8.83 1.49
N ILE A 161 9.92 -10.04 1.76
CA ILE A 161 9.15 -11.21 2.18
C ILE A 161 9.88 -11.99 3.29
N ASN A 162 9.11 -12.70 4.10
CA ASN A 162 9.59 -13.65 5.09
C ASN A 162 9.98 -15.01 4.48
N GLN A 163 10.41 -15.96 5.32
CA GLN A 163 10.68 -17.35 4.95
C GLN A 163 9.55 -18.08 4.22
N GLN A 164 8.28 -17.72 4.48
CA GLN A 164 7.11 -18.32 3.84
C GLN A 164 6.68 -17.57 2.56
N GLY A 165 7.47 -16.60 2.09
CA GLY A 165 7.16 -15.81 0.89
C GLY A 165 6.06 -14.77 1.11
N LYS A 166 5.78 -14.42 2.36
CA LYS A 166 4.72 -13.48 2.73
C LYS A 166 5.28 -12.08 3.06
N PRO A 167 4.55 -11.00 2.74
CA PRO A 167 4.95 -9.63 3.06
C PRO A 167 4.66 -9.24 4.52
N GLU A 168 4.31 -10.17 5.41
CA GLU A 168 4.11 -9.94 6.84
C GLU A 168 5.24 -10.55 7.70
N GLY A 169 5.35 -10.11 8.96
CA GLY A 169 6.36 -10.63 9.90
C GLY A 169 7.75 -10.03 9.72
N GLU A 170 8.79 -10.85 9.87
CA GLU A 170 10.19 -10.48 9.67
C GLU A 170 10.58 -10.68 8.20
N ARG A 171 11.34 -9.75 7.61
CA ARG A 171 11.75 -9.84 6.20
C ARG A 171 13.13 -10.47 6.11
N GLU A 172 13.26 -11.43 5.22
CA GLU A 172 14.47 -12.23 5.09
C GLU A 172 15.01 -12.24 3.65
N SER A 173 14.16 -11.91 2.68
CA SER A 173 14.52 -11.84 1.27
C SER A 173 13.59 -10.91 0.52
N PHE A 174 13.88 -10.63 -0.75
CA PHE A 174 12.95 -10.00 -1.66
C PHE A 174 12.38 -11.02 -2.64
N ARG A 175 11.08 -10.94 -2.90
CA ARG A 175 10.44 -11.53 -4.08
C ARG A 175 10.54 -10.52 -5.21
N PHE A 176 11.25 -10.89 -6.27
CA PHE A 176 11.21 -10.15 -7.53
C PHE A 176 10.22 -10.82 -8.47
N CYS A 177 9.09 -10.16 -8.71
CA CYS A 177 8.18 -10.52 -9.78
C CYS A 177 8.44 -9.61 -10.97
N LEU A 178 8.48 -10.19 -12.17
CA LEU A 178 8.50 -9.46 -13.42
C LEU A 178 7.54 -10.17 -14.37
N ALA A 179 6.65 -9.39 -15.00
CA ALA A 179 5.61 -9.91 -15.86
C ALA A 179 5.46 -9.05 -17.11
N MET A 180 5.02 -9.68 -18.19
CA MET A 180 4.72 -9.06 -19.47
C MET A 180 3.25 -9.27 -19.79
N ILE A 181 2.57 -8.18 -20.13
CA ILE A 181 1.16 -8.14 -20.50
C ILE A 181 1.10 -7.77 -21.97
N ASP A 182 0.32 -8.51 -22.75
CA ASP A 182 -0.08 -8.08 -24.09
C ASP A 182 -1.29 -7.15 -23.96
N LEU A 183 -1.14 -5.85 -24.23
CA LEU A 183 -2.23 -4.88 -24.10
C LEU A 183 -3.32 -5.02 -25.18
N LYS A 184 -3.09 -5.82 -26.24
CA LYS A 184 -4.15 -6.15 -27.20
C LYS A 184 -5.17 -7.10 -26.61
N SER A 185 -4.70 -8.09 -25.85
CA SER A 185 -5.55 -9.10 -25.20
C SER A 185 -5.78 -8.87 -23.71
N ASN A 186 -5.03 -7.93 -23.10
CA ASN A 186 -4.94 -7.68 -21.67
C ASN A 186 -4.51 -8.90 -20.84
N LYS A 187 -3.81 -9.86 -21.45
CA LYS A 187 -3.37 -11.10 -20.79
C LYS A 187 -1.90 -11.07 -20.43
N LEU A 188 -1.55 -11.70 -19.32
CA LEU A 188 -0.15 -12.00 -19.01
C LEU A 188 0.37 -13.02 -20.01
N VAL A 189 1.43 -12.68 -20.75
CA VAL A 189 2.05 -13.56 -21.75
C VAL A 189 3.36 -14.16 -21.27
N SER A 190 4.04 -13.51 -20.33
CA SER A 190 5.26 -14.02 -19.71
C SER A 190 5.34 -13.56 -18.25
N LYS A 191 5.89 -14.41 -17.38
CA LYS A 191 6.11 -14.11 -15.97
C LYS A 191 7.31 -14.87 -15.43
N THR A 192 8.04 -14.23 -14.54
CA THR A 192 9.08 -14.82 -13.70
C THR A 192 8.91 -14.36 -12.26
N ALA A 193 9.33 -15.21 -11.33
CA ALA A 193 9.40 -14.91 -9.92
C ALA A 193 10.67 -15.52 -9.34
N VAL A 194 11.59 -14.67 -8.86
CA VAL A 194 12.85 -15.09 -8.25
C VAL A 194 12.98 -14.49 -6.85
N ARG A 195 13.88 -15.04 -6.04
CA ARG A 195 14.19 -14.50 -4.71
C ARG A 195 15.58 -13.89 -4.68
N ALA A 196 15.68 -12.72 -4.07
CA ALA A 196 16.93 -11.99 -3.90
C ALA A 196 17.28 -11.81 -2.41
N GLN A 197 18.55 -11.91 -2.06
CA GLN A 197 19.06 -11.59 -0.72
C GLN A 197 18.90 -10.10 -0.39
N LEU A 198 18.78 -9.76 0.90
CA LEU A 198 18.59 -8.36 1.36
C LEU A 198 19.82 -7.46 1.13
N GLY A 199 21.03 -8.03 1.20
CA GLY A 199 22.27 -7.30 1.50
C GLY A 199 22.72 -6.26 0.47
N LYS A 200 22.30 -6.37 -0.79
CA LYS A 200 22.66 -5.42 -1.87
C LYS A 200 21.49 -4.56 -2.37
N VAL A 201 20.34 -4.66 -1.73
CA VAL A 201 19.13 -3.94 -2.17
C VAL A 201 19.12 -2.54 -1.56
N ASP A 202 19.14 -1.50 -2.39
CA ASP A 202 18.86 -0.13 -2.00
C ASP A 202 17.36 0.16 -2.15
N ALA A 203 16.61 -0.17 -1.10
CA ALA A 203 15.17 0.06 -1.04
C ALA A 203 14.81 1.50 -0.64
N THR A 204 15.75 2.44 -0.69
CA THR A 204 15.47 3.86 -0.43
C THR A 204 14.46 4.37 -1.47
N PRO A 205 13.32 4.93 -1.05
CA PRO A 205 12.35 5.52 -1.99
C PRO A 205 12.95 6.66 -2.80
N LEU A 206 12.50 6.84 -4.03
CA LEU A 206 12.86 8.03 -4.83
C LEU A 206 12.30 9.32 -4.19
N PRO A 207 12.85 10.51 -4.49
CA PRO A 207 12.53 11.75 -3.78
C PRO A 207 11.03 12.03 -3.59
N TYR A 208 10.24 11.87 -4.65
CA TYR A 208 8.78 12.02 -4.60
C TYR A 208 8.14 11.18 -3.48
N PHE A 209 8.53 9.91 -3.35
CA PHE A 209 7.98 8.99 -2.35
C PHE A 209 8.59 9.19 -0.96
N GLN A 210 9.87 9.56 -0.90
CA GLN A 210 10.57 9.84 0.35
C GLN A 210 10.02 11.08 1.06
N GLU A 211 9.57 12.06 0.29
CA GLU A 211 9.12 13.36 0.78
C GLU A 211 7.60 13.46 0.91
N ALA A 212 6.86 12.48 0.39
CA ALA A 212 5.40 12.43 0.47
C ALA A 212 4.94 12.51 1.94
N PRO A 213 4.02 13.42 2.30
CA PRO A 213 3.57 13.57 3.68
C PRO A 213 2.59 12.46 4.11
N ILE A 214 1.95 11.80 3.14
CA ILE A 214 0.95 10.77 3.34
C ILE A 214 1.29 9.56 2.48
N TRP A 215 1.10 8.37 3.03
CA TRP A 215 1.19 7.13 2.27
C TRP A 215 -0.16 6.78 1.63
N ALA A 216 -0.20 6.72 0.31
CA ALA A 216 -1.39 6.40 -0.47
C ALA A 216 -1.42 4.93 -0.92
N ARG A 217 -2.50 4.22 -0.59
CA ARG A 217 -2.82 2.88 -1.11
C ARG A 217 -4.02 2.94 -2.03
N GLU A 218 -3.77 3.25 -3.30
CA GLU A 218 -4.81 3.38 -4.32
C GLU A 218 -5.09 2.04 -5.01
N ALA A 219 -6.33 1.86 -5.48
CA ALA A 219 -6.79 0.63 -6.13
C ALA A 219 -5.94 0.25 -7.37
N ALA A 220 -5.54 1.23 -8.20
CA ALA A 220 -4.69 0.99 -9.35
C ALA A 220 -3.33 0.38 -8.97
N GLY A 221 -2.75 0.86 -7.85
CA GLY A 221 -1.57 0.24 -7.26
C GLY A 221 -1.86 -1.21 -6.91
N GLU A 222 -2.90 -1.49 -6.11
CA GLU A 222 -3.27 -2.85 -5.72
C GLU A 222 -3.44 -3.78 -6.93
N GLY A 223 -4.11 -3.32 -7.99
CA GLY A 223 -4.25 -4.01 -9.27
C GLY A 223 -2.91 -4.28 -9.98
N TYR A 224 -1.96 -3.36 -9.96
CA TYR A 224 -0.59 -3.57 -10.48
C TYR A 224 0.09 -4.76 -9.79
N VAL A 225 0.11 -4.77 -8.45
CA VAL A 225 0.78 -5.84 -7.69
C VAL A 225 0.07 -7.17 -7.85
N LYS A 226 -1.27 -7.17 -7.88
CA LYS A 226 -2.06 -8.38 -8.17
C LYS A 226 -1.75 -8.92 -9.56
N SER A 227 -1.67 -8.06 -10.57
CA SER A 227 -1.31 -8.41 -11.94
C SER A 227 0.07 -9.06 -11.98
N CYS A 228 1.08 -8.49 -11.31
CA CYS A 228 2.39 -9.12 -11.27
C CYS A 228 2.38 -10.41 -10.44
N GLN A 229 2.01 -10.33 -9.16
CA GLN A 229 2.34 -11.38 -8.18
C GLN A 229 1.34 -12.54 -8.18
N ALA A 230 0.06 -12.28 -8.40
CA ALA A 230 -0.99 -13.30 -8.25
C ALA A 230 -1.49 -13.89 -9.58
N THR A 231 -1.35 -13.17 -10.69
CA THR A 231 -1.88 -13.59 -12.01
C THR A 231 -0.94 -14.58 -12.71
N LYS A 232 -1.48 -15.59 -13.38
CA LYS A 232 -0.69 -16.59 -14.14
C LYS A 232 -0.61 -16.23 -15.63
N PRO A 233 0.41 -16.71 -16.37
CA PRO A 233 0.42 -16.61 -17.82
C PRO A 233 -0.87 -17.19 -18.44
N GLY A 234 -1.44 -16.48 -19.41
CA GLY A 234 -2.72 -16.79 -20.08
C GLY A 234 -3.94 -16.15 -19.42
N GLU A 235 -3.85 -15.71 -18.16
CA GLU A 235 -4.93 -15.02 -17.45
C GLU A 235 -4.92 -13.52 -17.75
N ALA A 236 -6.09 -12.88 -17.63
CA ALA A 236 -6.22 -11.43 -17.78
C ALA A 236 -5.57 -10.71 -16.59
N ALA A 237 -4.85 -9.61 -16.87
CA ALA A 237 -4.39 -8.69 -15.85
C ALA A 237 -5.58 -8.02 -15.15
N ASP A 238 -5.33 -7.38 -14.00
CA ASP A 238 -6.38 -6.72 -13.25
C ASP A 238 -7.02 -5.59 -14.08
N ALA A 239 -8.33 -5.69 -14.31
CA ALA A 239 -9.06 -4.79 -15.20
C ALA A 239 -9.04 -3.33 -14.71
N GLY A 240 -9.05 -3.12 -13.38
CA GLY A 240 -8.95 -1.77 -12.80
C GLY A 240 -7.58 -1.15 -13.04
N TYR A 241 -6.52 -1.95 -12.96
CA TYR A 241 -5.17 -1.49 -13.33
C TYR A 241 -5.05 -1.18 -14.82
N VAL A 242 -5.46 -2.10 -15.70
CA VAL A 242 -5.39 -1.92 -17.16
C VAL A 242 -6.21 -0.68 -17.60
N GLY A 243 -7.42 -0.53 -17.05
CA GLY A 243 -8.28 0.63 -17.34
C GLY A 243 -7.70 1.97 -16.90
N ALA A 244 -6.79 1.97 -15.92
CA ALA A 244 -6.12 3.17 -15.40
C ALA A 244 -4.75 3.46 -16.03
N LEU A 245 -4.27 2.67 -17.00
CA LEU A 245 -2.90 2.76 -17.53
C LEU A 245 -2.54 4.14 -18.08
N VAL A 246 -3.45 4.77 -18.85
CA VAL A 246 -3.21 6.11 -19.42
C VAL A 246 -2.99 7.13 -18.31
N GLN A 247 -3.80 7.05 -17.25
CA GLN A 247 -3.68 7.93 -16.09
C GLN A 247 -2.40 7.62 -15.28
N ALA A 248 -2.07 6.34 -15.10
CA ALA A 248 -0.83 5.91 -14.44
C ALA A 248 0.42 6.44 -15.19
N ALA A 249 0.39 6.41 -16.52
CA ALA A 249 1.46 6.98 -17.35
C ALA A 249 1.59 8.49 -17.13
N SER A 250 0.48 9.26 -17.20
CA SER A 250 0.51 10.70 -16.93
C SER A 250 0.96 11.05 -15.51
N LEU A 251 0.55 10.27 -14.51
CA LEU A 251 1.03 10.42 -13.13
C LEU A 251 2.54 10.19 -13.05
N ASN A 252 3.03 9.15 -13.72
CA ASN A 252 4.46 8.81 -13.74
C ASN A 252 5.32 9.87 -14.44
N GLU A 253 4.81 10.53 -15.47
CA GLU A 253 5.47 11.69 -16.08
C GLU A 253 5.69 12.81 -15.04
N GLY A 254 4.67 13.10 -14.22
CA GLY A 254 4.77 14.06 -13.12
C GLY A 254 5.78 13.63 -12.04
N ILE A 255 5.75 12.36 -11.63
CA ILE A 255 6.70 11.78 -10.66
C ILE A 255 8.14 11.89 -11.17
N ARG A 256 8.38 11.57 -12.45
CA ARG A 256 9.69 11.68 -13.09
C ARG A 256 10.18 13.12 -13.15
N ALA A 257 9.31 14.05 -13.52
CA ALA A 257 9.63 15.48 -13.52
C ALA A 257 9.99 15.98 -12.11
N TYR A 258 9.25 15.54 -11.07
CA TYR A 258 9.57 15.86 -9.69
C TYR A 258 10.93 15.31 -9.25
N ASN A 259 11.17 14.02 -9.48
CA ASN A 259 12.42 13.34 -9.10
C ASN A 259 13.65 13.92 -9.81
N THR A 260 13.47 14.62 -10.93
CA THR A 260 14.53 15.30 -11.70
C THR A 260 14.60 16.81 -11.46
N GLY A 261 13.85 17.33 -10.47
CA GLY A 261 13.90 18.74 -10.07
C GLY A 261 13.11 19.71 -10.95
N LYS A 262 12.34 19.21 -11.93
CA LYS A 262 11.51 20.02 -12.83
C LYS A 262 10.16 20.33 -12.19
N TYR A 263 10.17 21.03 -11.07
CA TYR A 263 8.98 21.20 -10.21
C TYR A 263 7.82 21.95 -10.87
N ARG A 264 8.08 22.90 -11.78
CA ARG A 264 7.02 23.60 -12.53
C ARG A 264 6.31 22.66 -13.51
N ASP A 265 7.08 21.90 -14.28
CA ASP A 265 6.55 20.92 -15.23
C ASP A 265 5.79 19.81 -14.49
N ALA A 266 6.37 19.32 -13.39
CA ALA A 266 5.73 18.33 -12.53
C ALA A 266 4.38 18.83 -11.98
N LEU A 267 4.32 20.07 -11.50
CA LEU A 267 3.07 20.67 -11.01
C LEU A 267 1.98 20.66 -12.07
N ALA A 268 2.29 21.12 -13.30
CA ALA A 268 1.32 21.15 -14.39
C ALA A 268 0.82 19.75 -14.79
N LEU A 269 1.71 18.74 -14.76
CA LEU A 269 1.35 17.35 -15.01
C LEU A 269 0.43 16.80 -13.90
N PHE A 270 0.75 17.05 -12.63
CA PHE A 270 -0.08 16.60 -11.52
C PHE A 270 -1.45 17.29 -11.48
N GLU A 271 -1.53 18.59 -11.76
CA GLU A 271 -2.80 19.32 -11.85
C GLU A 271 -3.70 18.75 -12.95
N ARG A 272 -3.12 18.40 -14.11
CA ARG A 272 -3.86 17.74 -15.20
C ARG A 272 -4.40 16.37 -14.77
N VAL A 273 -3.59 15.57 -14.09
CA VAL A 273 -4.03 14.25 -13.60
C VAL A 273 -5.14 14.41 -12.55
N ALA A 274 -4.97 15.32 -11.59
CA ALA A 274 -5.95 15.59 -10.54
C ALA A 274 -7.28 16.15 -11.07
N ALA A 275 -7.28 16.79 -12.24
CA ALA A 275 -8.49 17.28 -12.91
C ALA A 275 -9.23 16.21 -13.75
N SER A 276 -8.65 15.01 -13.93
CA SER A 276 -9.23 13.97 -14.78
C SER A 276 -10.37 13.20 -14.09
N ALA A 277 -11.39 12.81 -14.87
CA ALA A 277 -12.62 12.16 -14.39
C ALA A 277 -12.41 10.79 -13.71
N GLN A 278 -11.24 10.17 -13.89
CA GLN A 278 -10.90 8.86 -13.33
C GLN A 278 -10.03 8.92 -12.07
N GLY A 279 -9.73 10.12 -11.55
CA GLY A 279 -9.25 10.33 -10.18
C GLY A 279 -8.09 9.44 -9.68
N ALA A 280 -6.87 9.58 -10.22
CA ALA A 280 -5.65 9.20 -9.51
C ALA A 280 -5.33 10.33 -8.52
N GLU A 281 -6.20 10.47 -7.53
CA GLU A 281 -6.36 11.71 -6.81
C GLU A 281 -5.28 11.90 -5.75
N THR A 282 -4.94 10.85 -4.98
CA THR A 282 -4.06 11.04 -3.82
C THR A 282 -2.62 11.27 -4.24
N ARG A 283 -2.07 10.43 -5.13
CA ARG A 283 -0.68 10.64 -5.59
C ARG A 283 -0.54 11.94 -6.39
N ALA A 284 -1.47 12.25 -7.28
CA ALA A 284 -1.40 13.53 -7.99
C ALA A 284 -1.45 14.72 -7.02
N ARG A 285 -2.35 14.70 -6.02
CA ARG A 285 -2.43 15.75 -4.98
C ARG A 285 -1.18 15.81 -4.10
N VAL A 286 -0.55 14.68 -3.77
CA VAL A 286 0.78 14.66 -3.12
C VAL A 286 1.80 15.39 -3.99
N GLY A 287 1.82 15.10 -5.30
CA GLY A 287 2.68 15.80 -6.26
C GLY A 287 2.46 17.30 -6.30
N ILE A 288 1.19 17.75 -6.35
CA ILE A 288 0.83 19.17 -6.31
C ILE A 288 1.38 19.82 -5.03
N TYR A 289 1.13 19.22 -3.87
CA TYR A 289 1.62 19.71 -2.59
C TYR A 289 3.16 19.83 -2.57
N LEU A 290 3.86 18.78 -2.98
CA LEU A 290 5.32 18.75 -2.99
C LEU A 290 5.91 19.81 -3.94
N CYS A 291 5.34 19.94 -5.14
CA CYS A 291 5.78 20.94 -6.10
C CYS A 291 5.56 22.36 -5.57
N GLN A 292 4.39 22.65 -4.98
CA GLN A 292 4.09 23.95 -4.40
C GLN A 292 5.05 24.31 -3.26
N LEU A 293 5.44 23.35 -2.42
CA LEU A 293 6.50 23.56 -1.43
C LEU A 293 7.85 23.88 -2.08
N ARG A 294 8.26 23.11 -3.10
CA ARG A 294 9.53 23.32 -3.81
C ARG A 294 9.58 24.66 -4.54
N LEU A 295 8.42 25.17 -4.96
CA LEU A 295 8.25 26.48 -5.60
C LEU A 295 8.02 27.62 -4.59
N ASN A 296 8.11 27.35 -3.29
CA ASN A 296 7.87 28.30 -2.19
C ASN A 296 6.46 28.94 -2.20
N GLN A 297 5.47 28.23 -2.74
CA GLN A 297 4.06 28.64 -2.80
C GLN A 297 3.30 28.10 -1.57
N ARG A 298 3.58 28.68 -0.39
CA ARG A 298 3.15 28.12 0.90
C ARG A 298 1.64 28.02 1.07
N ASP A 299 0.88 29.03 0.66
CA ASP A 299 -0.59 29.02 0.81
C ASP A 299 -1.23 27.99 -0.12
N ALA A 300 -0.69 27.82 -1.32
CA ALA A 300 -1.12 26.78 -2.23
C ALA A 300 -0.83 25.40 -1.62
N ALA A 301 0.39 25.19 -1.11
CA ALA A 301 0.77 23.93 -0.47
C ALA A 301 -0.12 23.62 0.74
N ALA A 302 -0.47 24.61 1.57
CA ALA A 302 -1.40 24.43 2.68
C ALA A 302 -2.79 23.95 2.20
N ARG A 303 -3.32 24.55 1.12
CA ARG A 303 -4.58 24.11 0.52
C ARG A 303 -4.51 22.69 -0.05
N ALA A 304 -3.44 22.37 -0.78
CA ALA A 304 -3.23 21.04 -1.34
C ALA A 304 -3.10 19.96 -0.25
N PHE A 305 -2.35 20.25 0.83
CA PHE A 305 -2.27 19.37 1.98
C PHE A 305 -3.64 19.19 2.65
N GLY A 306 -4.40 20.28 2.80
CA GLY A 306 -5.77 20.20 3.28
C GLY A 306 -6.62 19.22 2.46
N GLN A 307 -6.59 19.31 1.12
CA GLN A 307 -7.35 18.39 0.27
C GLN A 307 -6.93 16.92 0.48
N LEU A 308 -5.64 16.65 0.69
CA LEU A 308 -5.17 15.30 1.03
C LEU A 308 -5.73 14.80 2.36
N VAL A 309 -5.79 15.68 3.36
CA VAL A 309 -6.42 15.36 4.65
C VAL A 309 -7.90 15.06 4.44
N ASP A 310 -8.64 15.92 3.74
CA ASP A 310 -10.08 15.73 3.51
C ASP A 310 -10.37 14.39 2.83
N GLN A 311 -9.57 14.02 1.83
CA GLN A 311 -9.68 12.72 1.18
C GLN A 311 -9.44 11.57 2.16
N GLY A 312 -8.35 11.60 2.93
CA GLY A 312 -8.08 10.54 3.90
C GLY A 312 -9.12 10.47 5.04
N LEU A 313 -9.74 11.60 5.42
CA LEU A 313 -10.86 11.62 6.36
C LEU A 313 -12.10 10.95 5.74
N ALA A 314 -12.39 11.18 4.46
CA ALA A 314 -13.46 10.51 3.73
C ALA A 314 -13.23 8.98 3.66
N ASP A 315 -11.97 8.57 3.47
CA ASP A 315 -11.54 7.16 3.48
C ASP A 315 -11.43 6.56 4.90
N ARG A 316 -11.74 7.35 5.94
CA ARG A 316 -11.63 7.01 7.37
C ARG A 316 -10.23 6.60 7.84
N ARG A 317 -9.20 6.94 7.07
CA ARG A 317 -7.81 6.58 7.35
C ARG A 317 -6.85 7.61 6.77
N VAL A 318 -6.06 8.25 7.64
CA VAL A 318 -4.99 9.16 7.22
C VAL A 318 -3.66 8.67 7.76
N ALA A 319 -2.78 8.17 6.89
CA ALA A 319 -1.43 7.72 7.30
C ALA A 319 -0.41 8.84 7.03
N VAL A 320 -0.09 9.63 8.05
CA VAL A 320 0.84 10.77 7.94
C VAL A 320 2.25 10.34 8.37
N LEU A 321 3.23 10.68 7.52
CA LEU A 321 4.64 10.36 7.72
C LEU A 321 5.32 11.46 8.54
N PHE A 322 5.01 11.53 9.83
CA PHE A 322 5.74 12.41 10.75
C PHE A 322 7.16 11.93 10.96
N GLN A 323 8.11 12.86 10.90
CA GLN A 323 9.50 12.59 11.23
C GLN A 323 9.80 13.04 12.65
N PHE A 324 10.33 12.12 13.45
CA PHE A 324 10.70 12.35 14.84
C PHE A 324 12.21 12.32 14.99
N ARG A 325 12.75 13.10 15.94
CA ARG A 325 14.17 13.01 16.29
C ARG A 325 14.48 11.58 16.76
N PRO A 326 15.64 10.99 16.39
CA PRO A 326 16.01 9.64 16.76
C PRO A 326 15.82 9.37 18.26
N GLY A 327 15.21 8.23 18.62
CA GLY A 327 14.98 7.84 20.01
C GLY A 327 13.96 8.67 20.80
N THR A 328 13.29 9.65 20.19
CA THR A 328 12.34 10.53 20.90
C THR A 328 10.97 10.62 20.22
N ALA A 329 10.02 11.24 20.94
CA ALA A 329 8.71 11.65 20.42
C ALA A 329 8.68 13.09 19.89
N ALA A 330 9.81 13.82 19.94
CA ALA A 330 9.88 15.19 19.44
C ALA A 330 9.88 15.21 17.91
N LEU A 331 8.97 15.98 17.30
CA LEU A 331 8.95 16.19 15.85
C LEU A 331 10.23 16.90 15.38
N MET A 332 10.72 16.49 14.21
CA MET A 332 11.78 17.19 13.51
C MET A 332 11.22 18.45 12.87
N ASN A 333 11.86 19.60 13.12
CA ASN A 333 11.53 20.83 12.42
C ASN A 333 12.53 21.02 11.28
N GLN A 334 12.07 20.88 10.03
CA GLN A 334 12.87 21.08 8.83
C GLN A 334 12.15 22.00 7.86
N ARG A 335 12.90 22.90 7.21
CA ARG A 335 12.35 23.92 6.30
C ARG A 335 11.49 23.34 5.16
N TYR A 336 11.79 22.13 4.73
CA TYR A 336 11.13 21.43 3.62
C TYR A 336 10.09 20.38 4.08
N LEU A 337 9.88 20.24 5.41
CA LEU A 337 8.86 19.39 6.02
C LEU A 337 8.08 20.21 7.05
N PRO A 338 7.06 20.98 6.63
CA PRO A 338 6.33 21.87 7.53
C PRO A 338 5.35 21.09 8.43
N GLN A 339 5.87 20.22 9.30
CA GLN A 339 5.07 19.34 10.16
C GLN A 339 4.15 20.13 11.10
N ASP A 340 4.54 21.33 11.54
CA ASP A 340 3.66 22.21 12.33
C ASP A 340 2.45 22.69 11.53
N LEU A 341 2.59 22.94 10.23
CA LEU A 341 1.45 23.26 9.35
C LEU A 341 0.54 22.05 9.21
N TRP A 342 1.11 20.85 9.05
CA TRP A 342 0.32 19.61 8.96
C TRP A 342 -0.52 19.39 10.21
N MET A 343 0.08 19.56 11.39
CA MET A 343 -0.61 19.42 12.67
C MET A 343 -1.79 20.37 12.79
N LYS A 344 -1.59 21.66 12.47
CA LYS A 344 -2.66 22.66 12.51
C LYS A 344 -3.81 22.32 11.58
N LEU A 345 -3.50 21.98 10.32
CA LEU A 345 -4.52 21.64 9.32
C LEU A 345 -5.24 20.34 9.69
N LEU A 346 -4.54 19.32 10.17
CA LEU A 346 -5.14 18.08 10.66
C LEU A 346 -6.10 18.37 11.83
N ALA A 347 -5.65 19.12 12.84
CA ALA A 347 -6.48 19.45 14.00
C ALA A 347 -7.77 20.18 13.60
N GLN A 348 -7.66 21.19 12.74
CA GLN A 348 -8.81 21.96 12.23
C GLN A 348 -9.82 21.08 11.50
N ARG A 349 -9.36 20.17 10.64
CA ARG A 349 -10.24 19.31 9.83
C ARG A 349 -10.87 18.19 10.63
N LEU A 350 -10.12 17.61 11.56
CA LEU A 350 -10.66 16.65 12.52
C LEU A 350 -11.72 17.31 13.42
N ALA A 351 -11.48 18.55 13.86
CA ALA A 351 -12.41 19.33 14.69
C ALA A 351 -13.74 19.60 13.98
N SER A 352 -13.71 19.87 12.66
CA SER A 352 -14.92 20.14 11.87
C SER A 352 -15.76 18.88 11.58
N GLY A 353 -15.16 17.69 11.65
CA GLY A 353 -15.87 16.42 11.44
C GLY A 353 -16.55 15.92 12.72
N ALA A 354 -17.42 14.92 12.60
CA ALA A 354 -18.09 14.25 13.72
C ALA A 354 -17.49 12.87 14.04
N PHE A 355 -16.22 12.67 13.73
CA PHE A 355 -15.53 11.39 13.90
C PHE A 355 -14.79 11.31 15.23
N CYS A 356 -14.73 10.11 15.77
CA CYS A 356 -13.77 9.72 16.80
C CYS A 356 -12.62 8.97 16.12
N GLY A 357 -11.51 8.81 16.82
CA GLY A 357 -10.38 8.15 16.20
C GLY A 357 -9.27 7.74 17.14
N GLU A 358 -8.36 6.96 16.58
CA GLU A 358 -7.12 6.53 17.22
C GLU A 358 -5.94 7.15 16.48
N VAL A 359 -5.06 7.78 17.24
CA VAL A 359 -3.71 8.14 16.79
C VAL A 359 -2.82 6.93 17.01
N ALA A 360 -2.59 6.15 15.97
CA ALA A 360 -1.82 4.91 16.00
C ALA A 360 -0.34 5.18 15.65
N GLY A 361 0.55 5.01 16.62
CA GLY A 361 2.00 5.14 16.44
C GLY A 361 2.63 3.83 15.98
N HIS A 362 3.54 3.90 15.00
CA HIS A 362 4.28 2.75 14.49
C HIS A 362 5.80 2.97 14.56
N ALA A 363 6.55 1.87 14.61
CA ALA A 363 8.01 1.85 14.57
C ALA A 363 8.52 0.79 13.59
N SER A 364 9.75 1.00 13.11
CA SER A 364 10.51 -0.02 12.38
C SER A 364 10.85 -1.21 13.29
N ARG A 365 11.25 -2.31 12.67
CA ARG A 365 11.77 -3.51 13.38
C ARG A 365 13.17 -3.35 13.96
N ASP A 366 13.85 -2.26 13.63
CA ASP A 366 15.15 -1.90 14.20
C ASP A 366 15.03 -1.65 15.72
N GLY A 367 15.95 -2.23 16.51
CA GLY A 367 15.96 -2.17 17.97
C GLY A 367 15.02 -3.14 18.70
N HIS A 368 15.02 -3.09 20.04
CA HIS A 368 14.23 -3.98 20.88
C HIS A 368 12.72 -3.72 20.78
N ALA A 369 11.92 -4.80 20.70
CA ALA A 369 10.47 -4.71 20.56
C ALA A 369 9.77 -3.87 21.66
N ALA A 370 10.17 -4.06 22.93
CA ALA A 370 9.61 -3.29 24.05
C ALA A 370 9.93 -1.79 23.96
N VAL A 371 11.11 -1.43 23.45
CA VAL A 371 11.50 -0.03 23.22
C VAL A 371 10.67 0.56 22.08
N ASN A 372 10.50 -0.18 21.00
CA ASN A 372 9.69 0.23 19.85
C ASN A 372 8.22 0.45 20.22
N GLU A 373 7.66 -0.44 21.04
CA GLU A 373 6.30 -0.29 21.57
C GLU A 373 6.16 0.98 22.39
N ARG A 374 7.01 1.17 23.42
CA ARG A 374 7.01 2.39 24.25
C ARG A 374 7.19 3.66 23.42
N LEU A 375 8.16 3.68 22.51
CA LEU A 375 8.47 4.86 21.69
C LEU A 375 7.31 5.20 20.74
N SER A 376 6.66 4.19 20.15
CA SER A 376 5.49 4.39 19.30
C SER A 376 4.30 4.96 20.07
N THR A 377 4.08 4.51 21.32
CA THR A 377 3.05 5.09 22.21
C THR A 377 3.34 6.55 22.53
N LEU A 378 4.57 6.88 22.94
CA LEU A 378 4.95 8.27 23.23
C LEU A 378 4.77 9.20 22.03
N ARG A 379 5.07 8.71 20.82
CA ARG A 379 4.85 9.46 19.57
C ARG A 379 3.38 9.70 19.28
N ALA A 380 2.55 8.66 19.44
CA ALA A 380 1.11 8.77 19.29
C ALA A 380 0.51 9.76 20.30
N GLU A 381 0.91 9.68 21.57
CA GLU A 381 0.47 10.60 22.62
C GLU A 381 0.92 12.03 22.36
N HIS A 382 2.15 12.23 21.87
CA HIS A 382 2.66 13.55 21.51
C HIS A 382 1.84 14.17 20.36
N VAL A 383 1.57 13.40 19.30
CA VAL A 383 0.74 13.85 18.18
C VAL A 383 -0.68 14.15 18.66
N ARG A 384 -1.32 13.27 19.43
CA ARG A 384 -2.64 13.53 20.03
C ARG A 384 -2.64 14.82 20.83
N SER A 385 -1.68 15.01 21.73
CA SER A 385 -1.60 16.19 22.60
C SER A 385 -1.45 17.48 21.79
N ARG A 386 -0.67 17.46 20.71
CA ARG A 386 -0.54 18.60 19.81
C ARG A 386 -1.83 18.86 19.02
N LEU A 387 -2.53 17.84 18.55
CA LEU A 387 -3.85 18.00 17.93
C LEU A 387 -4.87 18.62 18.91
N VAL A 388 -4.87 18.18 20.17
CA VAL A 388 -5.74 18.71 21.24
C VAL A 388 -5.40 20.16 21.59
N ALA A 389 -4.10 20.51 21.61
CA ALA A 389 -3.67 21.88 21.84
C ALA A 389 -4.18 22.85 20.75
N ASP A 390 -4.20 22.40 19.49
CA ASP A 390 -4.74 23.18 18.37
C ASP A 390 -6.29 23.13 18.30
N ALA A 391 -6.93 22.05 18.79
CA ALA A 391 -8.38 21.89 18.83
C ALA A 391 -8.85 21.09 20.06
N PRO A 392 -9.23 21.75 21.17
CA PRO A 392 -9.57 21.09 22.44
C PRO A 392 -10.74 20.07 22.36
N VAL A 393 -11.66 20.23 21.41
CA VAL A 393 -12.77 19.29 21.17
C VAL A 393 -12.29 17.87 20.84
N LEU A 394 -11.02 17.71 20.41
CA LEU A 394 -10.45 16.41 20.10
C LEU A 394 -10.10 15.58 21.34
N ASP A 395 -9.98 16.17 22.53
CA ASP A 395 -9.50 15.48 23.74
C ASP A 395 -10.36 14.25 24.07
N LYS A 396 -11.69 14.41 24.01
CA LYS A 396 -12.64 13.32 24.30
C LYS A 396 -12.91 12.40 23.10
N ARG A 397 -12.49 12.77 21.89
CA ARG A 397 -12.81 12.04 20.65
C ARG A 397 -11.65 11.20 20.13
N PHE A 398 -10.43 11.53 20.52
CA PHE A 398 -9.23 10.85 20.03
C PHE A 398 -8.49 10.18 21.17
N ILE A 399 -8.09 8.94 20.95
CA ILE A 399 -7.18 8.18 21.81
C ILE A 399 -5.82 8.02 21.13
N ALA A 400 -4.79 7.63 21.87
CA ALA A 400 -3.47 7.34 21.34
C ALA A 400 -3.06 5.91 21.70
N ALA A 401 -2.47 5.19 20.75
CA ALA A 401 -2.00 3.83 20.94
C ALA A 401 -0.70 3.58 20.18
N GLY A 402 0.24 2.88 20.82
CA GLY A 402 1.49 2.43 20.18
C GLY A 402 1.38 0.98 19.71
N TYR A 403 1.77 0.73 18.46
CA TYR A 403 1.78 -0.61 17.85
C TYR A 403 3.19 -1.19 17.71
N GLY A 404 4.22 -0.43 18.10
CA GLY A 404 5.62 -0.78 17.88
C GLY A 404 5.86 -1.22 16.44
N SER A 405 6.57 -2.33 16.27
CA SER A 405 6.87 -2.92 14.98
C SER A 405 5.91 -4.03 14.54
N ARG A 406 4.82 -4.27 15.30
CA ARG A 406 3.83 -5.32 14.99
C ARG A 406 3.17 -5.12 13.63
N GLU A 407 3.01 -3.86 13.23
CA GLU A 407 2.43 -3.46 11.95
C GLU A 407 3.43 -2.78 11.00
N ALA A 408 4.71 -3.15 11.10
CA ALA A 408 5.73 -2.76 10.13
C ALA A 408 5.29 -3.17 8.70
N LYS A 409 5.36 -2.22 7.77
CA LYS A 409 5.03 -2.42 6.36
C LYS A 409 6.27 -2.94 5.62
N ILE A 410 7.37 -2.20 5.68
CA ILE A 410 8.63 -2.60 5.05
C ILE A 410 9.24 -3.74 5.84
N GLY A 411 9.57 -3.52 7.11
CA GLY A 411 9.95 -4.56 8.06
C GLY A 411 11.35 -5.14 7.86
N THR A 412 12.24 -4.43 7.13
CA THR A 412 13.60 -4.94 6.85
C THR A 412 14.60 -4.73 7.98
N ALA A 413 14.25 -3.90 8.97
CA ALA A 413 15.07 -3.59 10.15
C ALA A 413 16.45 -2.98 9.81
N LYS A 414 16.58 -2.34 8.64
CA LYS A 414 17.77 -1.60 8.23
C LYS A 414 17.94 -0.29 9.00
N GLY A 415 16.85 0.27 9.52
CA GLY A 415 16.88 1.50 10.31
C GLY A 415 17.17 2.77 9.49
N ASP A 416 17.26 2.66 8.17
CA ASP A 416 17.57 3.77 7.27
C ASP A 416 16.30 4.38 6.62
N ALA A 417 16.47 5.09 5.50
CA ALA A 417 15.38 5.73 4.76
C ALA A 417 14.45 4.70 4.08
N SER A 418 14.90 3.47 3.83
CA SER A 418 14.06 2.43 3.25
C SER A 418 12.95 1.96 4.19
N ASP A 419 13.19 1.97 5.50
CA ASP A 419 12.19 1.64 6.53
C ASP A 419 11.38 2.85 7.01
N ALA A 420 11.47 4.02 6.36
CA ALA A 420 10.81 5.24 6.83
C ALA A 420 9.28 5.09 6.98
N LEU A 421 8.63 4.30 6.11
CA LEU A 421 7.19 4.03 6.17
C LEU A 421 6.77 3.28 7.45
N ASP A 422 7.68 2.56 8.10
CA ASP A 422 7.40 1.88 9.36
C ASP A 422 7.35 2.86 10.54
N ARG A 423 7.96 4.04 10.40
CA ARG A 423 8.01 5.11 11.39
C ARG A 423 6.96 6.17 11.08
N ARG A 424 5.68 5.77 11.08
CA ARG A 424 4.53 6.64 10.75
C ARG A 424 3.57 6.80 11.92
N VAL A 425 2.69 7.79 11.82
CA VAL A 425 1.48 7.87 12.65
C VAL A 425 0.27 7.77 11.74
N GLU A 426 -0.68 6.94 12.13
CA GLU A 426 -1.89 6.70 11.38
C GLU A 426 -3.10 7.17 12.19
N LEU A 427 -3.96 7.99 11.59
CA LEU A 427 -5.25 8.37 12.14
C LEU A 427 -6.29 7.38 11.63
N ARG A 428 -6.81 6.55 12.54
CA ARG A 428 -7.85 5.57 12.25
C ARG A 428 -9.17 6.09 12.77
N LEU A 429 -10.11 6.38 11.87
CA LEU A 429 -11.37 7.01 12.24
C LEU A 429 -12.48 5.97 12.42
N PHE A 430 -13.31 6.19 13.44
CA PHE A 430 -14.48 5.38 13.74
C PHE A 430 -15.63 6.26 14.23
N ALA A 431 -16.83 5.68 14.31
CA ALA A 431 -18.00 6.38 14.82
C ALA A 431 -17.81 6.68 16.32
N CYS A 432 -18.16 7.90 16.75
CA CYS A 432 -18.18 8.21 18.18
C CYS A 432 -19.23 7.36 18.90
N GLN A 433 -18.88 6.93 20.12
CA GLN A 433 -19.76 6.20 21.02
C GLN A 433 -20.37 7.14 22.06
#